data_AF-A0A820JUW4-F1
#
_entry.id   AF-A0A820JUW4-F1
#
_cell.length_a   1.000
_cell.length_b   1.000
_cell.length_c   1.000
_cell.angle_alpha   90.00
_cell.angle_beta   90.00
_cell.angle_gamma   90.00
#
_symmetry.space_group_name_H-M   'P 1'
#
loop_
_entity.id
_entity.type
_entity.pdbx_description
1 polymer ?
#
loop_
_entity_poly.entity_id
_entity_poly.type
_entity_poly.pdbx_seq_one_letter_code
_entity_poly.pdbx_strand_id
1 'polypeptide(L)' 'AVYSLPTDSDDQLHSIPLALQKLFYDLQFTDRPVSTKKLTRSFGWDKPDEFCQHDIQEFCRV' A
#
# COMPACT_ATOMS: atom_id res chain seq x y z
N ALA A 1 7.04 7.85 -12.07
CA ALA A 1 7.80 7.11 -11.03
C ALA A 1 6.97 5.97 -10.46
N VAL A 2 5.96 6.21 -9.59
CA VAL A 2 5.04 5.14 -9.11
C VAL A 2 3.85 4.94 -10.06
N TYR A 3 3.21 6.01 -10.52
CA TYR A 3 2.10 5.94 -11.49
C TYR A 3 2.48 5.36 -12.86
N SER A 4 3.78 5.17 -13.14
CA SER A 4 4.28 4.66 -14.41
C SER A 4 4.57 3.16 -14.38
N LEU A 5 4.41 2.51 -13.21
CA LEU A 5 4.64 1.08 -13.06
C LEU A 5 3.53 0.29 -13.77
N PRO A 6 3.86 -0.78 -14.53
CA PRO A 6 2.87 -1.57 -15.25
C PRO A 6 2.13 -2.49 -14.26
N THR A 7 0.92 -2.10 -13.86
CA THR A 7 0.11 -2.84 -12.88
C THR A 7 -1.24 -3.29 -13.43
N ASP A 8 -1.43 -3.23 -14.75
CA ASP A 8 -2.72 -3.51 -15.40
C ASP A 8 -3.17 -4.98 -15.23
N SER A 9 -2.21 -5.89 -15.02
CA SER A 9 -2.45 -7.32 -14.82
C SER A 9 -2.22 -7.77 -13.38
N ASP A 10 -2.00 -6.83 -12.46
CA ASP A 10 -1.63 -7.11 -11.09
C ASP A 10 -2.83 -7.53 -10.24
N ASP A 11 -2.58 -8.45 -9.31
CA ASP A 11 -3.57 -8.81 -8.30
C ASP A 11 -3.88 -7.62 -7.38
N GLN A 12 -5.18 -7.35 -7.18
CA GLN A 12 -5.62 -6.17 -6.43
C GLN A 12 -5.33 -6.23 -4.93
N LEU A 13 -5.14 -7.42 -4.35
CA LEU A 13 -4.89 -7.60 -2.93
C LEU A 13 -3.40 -7.72 -2.61
N HIS A 14 -2.61 -8.27 -3.53
CA HIS A 14 -1.22 -8.64 -3.27
C HIS A 14 -0.18 -7.77 -3.99
N SER A 15 -0.58 -6.89 -4.92
CA SER A 15 0.38 -6.00 -5.58
C SER A 15 0.67 -4.73 -4.77
N ILE A 16 1.90 -4.64 -4.27
CA ILE A 16 2.44 -3.45 -3.59
C ILE A 16 2.49 -2.25 -4.55
N PRO A 17 3.01 -2.35 -5.79
CA PRO A 17 2.98 -1.24 -6.75
C PRO A 17 1.57 -0.68 -6.97
N LEU A 18 0.58 -1.56 -7.18
CA LEU A 18 -0.81 -1.15 -7.41
C LEU A 18 -1.43 -0.52 -6.16
N ALA A 19 -1.13 -1.05 -4.97
CA ALA A 19 -1.59 -0.48 -3.71
C ALA A 19 -1.02 0.94 -3.48
N LEU A 20 0.26 1.15 -3.79
CA LEU A 20 0.90 2.47 -3.72
C LEU A 20 0.33 3.45 -4.74
N GLN A 21 0.09 3.03 -5.98
CA GLN A 21 -0.56 3.87 -6.98
C GLN A 21 -1.94 4.34 -6.52
N LYS A 22 -2.76 3.44 -5.98
CA LYS A 22 -4.09 3.77 -5.43
C LYS A 22 -3.98 4.72 -4.23
N LEU A 23 -3.06 4.45 -3.31
CA LEU A 23 -2.84 5.31 -2.14
C LEU A 23 -2.45 6.73 -2.55
N PHE A 24 -1.51 6.88 -3.49
CA PHE A 24 -1.08 8.19 -3.96
C PHE A 24 -2.18 8.92 -4.72
N TYR A 25 -2.95 8.20 -5.55
CA TYR A 25 -4.13 8.76 -6.21
C TYR A 25 -5.11 9.32 -5.18
N ASP A 26 -5.51 8.52 -4.18
CA ASP A 26 -6.46 8.96 -3.17
C ASP A 26 -5.92 10.15 -2.35
N LEU A 27 -4.61 10.20 -2.07
CA LEU A 27 -3.98 11.34 -1.40
C LEU A 27 -3.97 12.62 -2.26
N GLN A 28 -3.89 12.47 -3.58
CA GLN A 28 -3.86 13.62 -4.50
C GLN A 28 -5.25 14.21 -4.74
N PHE A 29 -6.29 13.38 -4.75
CA PHE A 29 -7.62 13.77 -5.24
C PHE A 29 -8.72 13.79 -4.17
N THR A 30 -8.44 13.33 -2.94
CA THR A 30 -9.43 13.34 -1.86
C THR A 30 -9.04 14.32 -0.76
N ASP A 31 -10.05 14.90 -0.13
CA ASP A 31 -9.95 15.81 1.01
C ASP A 31 -10.22 15.10 2.36
N ARG A 32 -10.35 13.77 2.32
CA ARG A 32 -10.63 12.91 3.48
C ARG A 32 -9.40 12.07 3.84
N PRO A 33 -9.28 11.62 5.10
CA PRO A 33 -8.22 10.69 5.48
C PRO A 33 -8.25 9.42 4.62
N VAL A 34 -7.11 9.09 4.01
CA VAL A 34 -6.97 7.93 3.13
C VAL A 34 -6.58 6.70 3.94
N SER A 35 -7.23 5.57 3.68
CA SER A 35 -6.94 4.31 4.38
C SER A 35 -5.75 3.59 3.77
N THR A 36 -4.82 3.14 4.61
CA THR A 36 -3.64 2.33 4.21
C THR A 36 -3.87 0.82 4.26
N LYS A 37 -5.09 0.34 4.57
CA LYS A 37 -5.39 -1.10 4.73
C LYS A 37 -5.06 -1.95 3.50
N LYS A 38 -5.23 -1.39 2.31
CA LYS A 38 -4.87 -2.10 1.06
C LYS A 38 -3.35 -2.25 0.91
N LEU A 39 -2.60 -1.23 1.34
CA LEU A 39 -1.15 -1.25 1.32
C LEU A 39 -0.60 -2.24 2.34
N THR A 40 -1.07 -2.20 3.60
CA THR A 40 -0.61 -3.15 4.63
C THR A 40 -0.92 -4.59 4.25
N ARG A 41 -2.10 -4.85 3.69
CA ARG A 41 -2.45 -6.18 3.18
C ARG A 41 -1.56 -6.63 2.02
N SER A 42 -1.12 -5.72 1.15
CA SER A 42 -0.21 -6.07 0.06
C SER A 42 1.18 -6.52 0.53
N PHE A 43 1.57 -6.18 1.76
CA PHE A 43 2.76 -6.73 2.43
C PHE A 43 2.54 -8.12 3.03
N GLY A 44 1.33 -8.67 2.93
CA GLY A 44 0.94 -9.91 3.58
C GLY A 44 0.67 -9.74 5.08
N TRP A 45 0.55 -8.52 5.58
CA TRP A 45 0.16 -8.26 6.97
C TRP A 45 -1.35 -8.37 7.12
N ASP A 46 -1.78 -9.36 7.90
CA ASP A 46 -3.19 -9.55 8.24
C ASP A 46 -3.54 -8.79 9.53
N LYS A 47 -4.82 -8.86 9.95
CA LYS A 47 -5.33 -8.17 11.14
C LYS A 47 -4.48 -8.29 12.41
N PRO A 48 -3.83 -9.44 12.75
CA PRO A 48 -2.96 -9.48 13.92
C PRO A 48 -1.68 -8.64 13.74
N ASP A 49 -1.12 -8.63 12.53
CA ASP A 49 0.14 -7.94 12.20
C ASP A 49 -0.04 -6.42 12.02
N GLU A 50 -1.26 -5.98 11.68
CA GLU A 50 -1.64 -4.55 11.62
C GLU A 50 -1.44 -3.82 12.97
N PHE A 51 -1.46 -4.55 14.10
CA PHE A 51 -1.29 -3.99 15.44
C PHE A 51 0.11 -4.21 16.03
N CYS A 52 1.00 -4.91 15.31
CA CYS A 52 2.40 -5.05 15.70
C CYS A 52 3.16 -3.76 15.38
N GLN A 53 4.06 -3.36 16.29
CA GLN A 53 4.99 -2.28 16.01
C GLN A 53 6.10 -2.82 15.11
N HIS A 54 6.24 -2.24 13.91
CA HIS A 54 7.27 -2.59 12.95
C HIS A 54 8.40 -1.56 12.98
N ASP A 55 9.64 -2.01 12.74
CA ASP A 55 10.78 -1.10 12.63
C ASP A 55 10.69 -0.28 11.32
N ILE A 56 10.95 1.02 11.38
CA ILE A 56 10.80 1.92 10.22
C ILE A 56 11.82 1.62 9.12
N GLN A 57 13.02 1.13 9.47
CA GLN A 57 14.01 0.73 8.47
C GLN A 57 13.64 -0.58 7.79
N GLU A 58 13.00 -1.49 8.51
CA GLU A 58 12.44 -2.71 7.92
C GLU A 58 11.35 -2.35 6.91
N PHE A 59 10.41 -1.50 7.31
CA PHE A 59 9.33 -1.01 6.44
C PHE A 59 9.84 -0.37 5.14
N CYS A 60 10.88 0.46 5.21
CA CYS A 60 11.44 1.12 4.01
C CYS A 60 12.18 0.17 3.05
N ARG A 61 12.44 -1.08 3.46
CA ARG A 61 13.13 -2.09 2.65
C ARG A 61 12.17 -3.10 2.01
N VAL A 62 10.94 -3.18 2.52
CA VAL A 62 9.83 -3.93 1.91
C VAL A 62 9.43 -3.28 0.60
#